data_AF-A0A2S7N2M5-F1
#
_entry.id   AF-A0A2S7N2M5-F1
#
_cell.length_a   1.000
_cell.length_b   1.000
_cell.length_c   1.000
_cell.angle_alpha   90.00
_cell.angle_beta   90.00
_cell.angle_gamma   90.00
#
_symmetry.space_group_name_H-M   'P 1'
#
loop_
_entity.id
_entity.type
_entity.pdbx_description
1 polymer ?
#
loop_
_entity_poly.entity_id
_entity_poly.type
_entity_poly.pdbx_seq_one_letter_code
_entity_poly.pdbx_strand_id
1 'polypeptide(L)'
;MKKMTVQLIMEKMDGLTKVHMDLLKLSKEKAEAIKQSNLKPFAVIVAKEQKLIQLIDGLEEERGELVRTYLGGSEGTLADCLEKASSYERGMLSEYGKRLLGLVEELRGQNELNRQLIQQSLQFINMNMALLLPEEDTYTYERPEQAGESRQSRSLFDSKA
;
A
#
# COMPACT_ATOMS: atom_id res chain seq x y z
N MET A 1 7.82 39.36 10.25
CA MET A 1 6.88 38.22 10.22
C MET A 1 7.20 37.20 9.13
N LYS A 2 7.20 37.57 7.84
CA LYS A 2 7.39 36.61 6.72
C LYS A 2 8.60 35.67 6.83
N LYS A 3 9.76 36.16 7.28
CA LYS A 3 10.99 35.37 7.45
C LYS A 3 10.87 34.26 8.53
N MET A 4 10.07 34.50 9.57
CA MET A 4 9.84 33.55 10.66
C MET A 4 8.90 32.42 10.22
N THR A 5 7.89 32.75 9.40
CA THR A 5 6.96 31.76 8.82
C THR A 5 7.66 30.80 7.86
N VAL A 6 8.61 31.29 7.04
CA VAL A 6 9.40 30.43 6.14
C VAL A 6 10.28 29.44 6.92
N GLN A 7 10.87 29.87 8.04
CA GLN A 7 11.63 28.98 8.91
C GLN A 7 10.78 27.86 9.51
N LEU A 8 9.56 28.18 9.96
CA LEU A 8 8.62 27.18 10.45
C LEU A 8 8.21 26.19 9.35
N ILE A 9 7.98 26.65 8.12
CA ILE A 9 7.69 25.76 6.98
C ILE A 9 8.88 24.82 6.73
N MET A 10 10.12 25.32 6.79
CA MET A 10 11.31 24.49 6.64
C MET A 10 11.44 23.44 7.76
N GLU A 11 11.12 23.81 9.00
CA GLU A 11 11.11 22.88 10.12
C GLU A 11 10.09 21.74 9.93
N LYS A 12 8.89 22.06 9.43
CA LYS A 12 7.88 21.04 9.12
C LYS A 12 8.30 20.14 7.95
N MET A 13 8.95 20.71 6.92
CA MET A 13 9.51 19.93 5.81
C MET A 13 10.60 18.95 6.27
N ASP A 14 11.47 19.36 7.21
CA ASP A 14 12.49 18.48 7.79
C ASP A 14 11.85 17.38 8.66
N GLY A 15 10.83 17.72 9.44
CA GLY A 15 10.01 16.77 10.18
C GLY A 15 9.39 15.71 9.27
N LEU A 16 8.69 16.14 8.21
CA LEU A 16 8.11 15.25 7.19
C LEU A 16 9.18 14.34 6.59
N THR A 17 10.32 14.90 6.21
CA THR A 17 11.45 14.13 5.64
C THR A 17 11.88 13.00 6.59
N LYS A 18 12.04 13.29 7.88
CA LYS A 18 12.43 12.28 8.90
C LYS A 18 11.37 11.18 9.03
N VAL A 19 10.10 11.56 9.13
CA VAL A 19 9.00 10.59 9.29
C VAL A 19 8.86 9.71 8.05
N HIS A 20 9.05 10.25 6.84
CA HIS A 20 9.07 9.46 5.61
C HIS A 20 10.27 8.51 5.53
N MET A 21 11.46 8.92 6.02
CA MET A 21 12.61 8.02 6.12
C MET A 21 12.35 6.85 7.09
N ASP A 22 11.74 7.13 8.24
CA ASP A 22 11.37 6.09 9.20
C ASP A 22 10.32 5.14 8.63
N LEU A 23 9.33 5.68 7.91
CA LEU A 23 8.30 4.89 7.24
C LEU A 23 8.89 4.00 6.15
N LEU A 24 9.84 4.50 5.36
CA LEU A 24 10.57 3.73 4.36
C LEU A 24 11.37 2.58 5.01
N LYS A 25 12.03 2.85 6.14
CA LYS A 25 12.75 1.81 6.90
C LYS A 25 11.81 0.70 7.36
N LEU A 26 10.67 1.06 7.96
CA LEU A 26 9.64 0.09 8.36
C LEU A 26 9.10 -0.70 7.17
N SER A 27 8.91 -0.04 6.02
CA SER A 27 8.43 -0.69 4.80
C SER A 27 9.45 -1.72 4.27
N LYS A 28 10.76 -1.47 4.40
CA LYS A 28 11.81 -2.44 4.09
C LYS A 28 11.85 -3.60 5.09
N GLU A 29 11.72 -3.31 6.39
CA GLU A 29 11.61 -4.34 7.45
C GLU A 29 10.39 -5.24 7.24
N LYS A 30 9.27 -4.67 6.76
CA LYS A 30 8.05 -5.41 6.41
C LYS A 30 8.30 -6.41 5.30
N ALA A 31 9.07 -6.03 4.27
CA ALA A 31 9.45 -6.92 3.17
C ALA A 31 10.19 -8.17 3.69
N GLU A 32 11.14 -7.97 4.60
CA GLU A 32 11.90 -9.07 5.21
C GLU A 32 11.03 -9.96 6.11
N ALA A 33 10.12 -9.37 6.88
CA ALA A 33 9.17 -10.13 7.70
C ALA A 33 8.22 -10.99 6.85
N ILE A 34 7.76 -10.49 5.70
CA ILE A 34 6.93 -11.24 4.74
C ILE A 34 7.71 -12.43 4.17
N LYS A 35 8.97 -12.21 3.73
CA LYS A 35 9.82 -13.28 3.19
C LYS A 35 10.07 -14.41 4.20
N GLN A 36 10.17 -14.08 5.48
CA GLN A 36 10.39 -15.04 6.56
C GLN A 36 9.09 -15.69 7.08
N SER A 37 7.93 -15.38 6.50
CA SER A 37 6.61 -15.84 6.94
C SER A 37 6.31 -15.57 8.43
N ASN A 38 6.90 -14.51 8.99
CA ASN A 38 6.80 -14.23 10.43
C ASN A 38 5.65 -13.24 10.73
N LEU A 39 4.52 -13.76 11.19
CA LEU A 39 3.29 -12.99 11.42
C LEU A 39 3.39 -12.00 12.60
N LYS A 40 4.20 -12.29 13.63
CA LYS A 40 4.28 -11.44 14.84
C LYS A 40 4.98 -10.10 14.57
N PRO A 41 6.19 -10.05 13.95
CA PRO A 41 6.82 -8.80 13.55
C PRO A 41 5.98 -8.01 12.54
N PHE A 42 5.30 -8.70 11.62
CA PHE A 42 4.44 -8.05 10.61
C PHE A 42 3.36 -7.17 11.26
N ALA A 43 2.59 -7.71 12.22
CA ALA A 43 1.54 -6.94 12.89
C ALA A 43 2.10 -5.73 13.66
N VAL A 44 3.25 -5.87 14.31
CA VAL A 44 3.93 -4.77 15.02
C VAL A 44 4.40 -3.69 14.05
N ILE A 45 4.95 -4.07 12.89
CA ILE A 45 5.41 -3.14 11.86
C ILE A 45 4.21 -2.36 11.31
N VAL A 46 3.11 -3.02 10.97
CA VAL A 46 1.88 -2.35 10.47
C VAL A 46 1.34 -1.33 11.49
N ALA A 47 1.33 -1.68 12.78
CA ALA A 47 0.89 -0.74 13.82
C ALA A 47 1.81 0.47 13.95
N LYS A 48 3.13 0.31 13.73
CA LYS A 48 4.08 1.44 13.69
C LYS A 48 3.90 2.29 12.44
N GLU A 49 3.70 1.68 11.26
CA GLU A 49 3.40 2.39 10.01
C GLU A 49 2.17 3.29 10.18
N GLN A 50 1.09 2.78 10.79
CA GLN A 50 -0.13 3.56 11.03
C GLN A 50 0.12 4.82 11.88
N LYS A 51 0.98 4.72 12.91
CA LYS A 51 1.34 5.87 13.75
C LYS A 51 2.14 6.92 13.00
N LEU A 52 3.06 6.49 12.13
CA LEU A 52 3.84 7.41 11.30
C LEU A 52 2.95 8.10 10.25
N ILE A 53 1.97 7.40 9.69
CA ILE A 53 0.98 8.01 8.77
C ILE A 53 0.19 9.11 9.49
N GLN A 54 -0.32 8.83 10.69
CA GLN A 54 -1.03 9.86 11.48
C GLN A 54 -0.14 11.08 11.80
N LEU A 55 1.15 10.85 12.05
CA LEU A 55 2.11 11.93 12.27
C LEU A 55 2.37 12.75 10.99
N ILE A 56 2.44 12.10 9.82
CA ILE A 56 2.54 12.78 8.51
C ILE A 56 1.31 13.65 8.28
N ASP A 57 0.11 13.12 8.52
CA ASP A 57 -1.15 13.85 8.32
C ASP A 57 -1.18 15.15 9.15
N GLY A 58 -0.80 15.07 10.43
CA GLY A 58 -0.73 16.25 11.30
C GLY A 58 0.34 17.25 10.87
N LEU A 59 1.53 16.79 10.46
CA LEU A 59 2.59 17.67 9.98
C LEU A 59 2.22 18.37 8.66
N GLU A 60 1.49 17.70 7.77
CA GLU A 60 0.99 18.28 6.52
C GLU A 60 -0.12 19.31 6.78
N GLU A 61 -1.01 19.06 7.74
CA GLU A 61 -2.03 20.02 8.15
C GLU A 61 -1.39 21.32 8.68
N GLU A 62 -0.43 21.19 9.61
CA GLU A 62 0.33 22.32 10.14
C GLU A 62 1.10 23.07 9.03
N ARG A 63 1.73 22.33 8.11
CA ARG A 63 2.43 22.93 6.96
C ARG A 63 1.45 23.70 6.07
N GLY A 64 0.26 23.16 5.83
CA GLY A 64 -0.81 23.79 5.06
C GLY A 64 -1.28 25.10 5.70
N GLU A 65 -1.46 25.13 7.02
CA GLU A 65 -1.79 26.36 7.76
C GLU A 65 -0.71 27.43 7.67
N LEU A 66 0.56 27.03 7.80
CA LEU A 66 1.69 27.94 7.66
C LEU A 66 1.78 28.52 6.24
N VAL A 67 1.52 27.71 5.21
CA VAL A 67 1.45 28.16 3.81
C VAL A 67 0.30 29.17 3.62
N ARG A 68 -0.91 28.86 4.09
CA ARG A 68 -2.06 29.79 4.03
C ARG A 68 -1.73 31.11 4.73
N THR A 69 -1.11 31.06 5.91
CA THR A 69 -0.70 32.24 6.67
C THR A 69 0.33 33.06 5.89
N TYR A 70 1.29 32.41 5.25
CA TYR A 70 2.32 33.07 4.45
C TYR A 70 1.75 33.75 3.19
N LEU A 71 0.75 33.13 2.57
CA LEU A 71 0.08 33.65 1.36
C LEU A 71 -1.03 34.68 1.66
N GLY A 72 -1.27 34.99 2.93
CA GLY A 72 -2.27 35.99 3.34
C GLY A 72 -3.70 35.47 3.33
N GLY A 73 -3.90 34.19 3.64
CA GLY A 73 -5.22 33.55 3.74
C GLY A 73 -5.73 32.91 2.45
N SER A 74 -4.93 32.92 1.38
CA SER A 74 -5.24 32.15 0.17
C SER A 74 -4.75 30.71 0.29
N GLU A 75 -5.55 29.78 -0.21
CA GLU A 75 -5.06 28.43 -0.47
C GLU A 75 -3.96 28.50 -1.53
N GLY A 76 -2.90 27.73 -1.32
CA GLY A 76 -1.79 27.67 -2.24
C GLY A 76 -0.81 26.58 -1.86
N THR A 77 0.14 26.38 -2.76
CA THR A 77 1.11 25.31 -2.72
C THR A 77 2.47 25.82 -2.23
N LEU A 78 3.38 24.90 -1.96
CA LEU A 78 4.78 25.24 -1.67
C LEU A 78 5.40 26.04 -2.84
N ALA A 79 4.95 25.81 -4.08
CA ALA A 79 5.41 26.57 -5.25
C ALA A 79 5.00 28.05 -5.18
N ASP A 80 3.80 28.34 -4.70
CA ASP A 80 3.33 29.72 -4.52
C ASP A 80 4.08 30.44 -3.40
N CYS A 81 4.54 29.70 -2.39
CA CYS A 81 5.46 30.21 -1.37
C CYS A 81 6.84 30.53 -1.96
N LEU A 82 7.35 29.70 -2.88
CA LEU A 82 8.64 29.92 -3.55
C LEU A 82 8.64 31.22 -4.37
N GLU A 83 7.52 31.59 -4.99
CA GLU A 83 7.41 32.82 -5.77
C GLU A 83 7.58 34.09 -4.94
N LYS A 84 7.09 34.07 -3.69
CA LYS A 84 7.15 35.20 -2.76
C LYS A 84 8.37 35.16 -1.83
N ALA A 85 9.12 34.04 -1.81
CA ALA A 85 10.29 33.84 -0.98
C ALA A 85 11.56 34.52 -1.54
N SER A 86 12.50 34.84 -0.65
CA SER A 86 13.81 35.38 -1.06
C SER A 86 14.64 34.34 -1.81
N SER A 87 15.64 34.77 -2.60
CA SER A 87 16.47 33.87 -3.43
C SER A 87 17.15 32.76 -2.63
N TYR A 88 17.58 33.05 -1.38
CA TYR A 88 18.19 32.07 -0.48
C TYR A 88 17.19 31.03 0.03
N GLU A 89 16.01 31.48 0.47
CA GLU A 89 14.93 30.60 0.97
C GLU A 89 14.38 29.70 -0.14
N ARG A 90 14.34 30.21 -1.38
CA ARG A 90 13.90 29.47 -2.57
C ARG A 90 14.79 28.26 -2.86
N GLY A 91 16.11 28.41 -2.72
CA GLY A 91 17.06 27.32 -2.90
C GLY A 91 16.85 26.21 -1.87
N MET A 92 16.75 26.58 -0.59
CA MET A 92 16.54 25.62 0.50
C MET A 92 15.21 24.87 0.36
N LEU A 93 14.10 25.59 0.15
CA LEU A 93 12.78 24.99 -0.01
C LEU A 93 12.71 24.06 -1.23
N SER A 94 13.39 24.41 -2.33
CA SER A 94 13.47 23.54 -3.50
C SER A 94 14.24 22.24 -3.22
N GLU A 95 15.34 22.31 -2.47
CA GLU A 95 16.11 21.11 -2.08
C GLU A 95 15.30 20.20 -1.16
N TYR A 96 14.62 20.76 -0.15
CA TYR A 96 13.72 19.99 0.71
C TYR A 96 12.58 19.33 -0.08
N GLY A 97 11.97 20.07 -1.01
CA GLY A 97 10.91 19.54 -1.87
C GLY A 97 11.38 18.36 -2.74
N LYS A 98 12.55 18.50 -3.38
CA LYS A 98 13.14 17.40 -4.19
C LYS A 98 13.46 16.17 -3.34
N ARG A 99 14.05 16.37 -2.16
CA ARG A 99 14.39 15.28 -1.25
C ARG A 99 13.14 14.52 -0.79
N LEU A 100 12.10 15.27 -0.40
CA LEU A 100 10.84 14.68 0.03
C LEU A 100 10.17 13.91 -1.11
N LEU A 101 10.14 14.48 -2.32
CA LEU A 101 9.60 13.82 -3.51
C LEU A 101 10.31 12.50 -3.80
N GLY A 102 11.64 12.49 -3.79
CA GLY A 102 12.42 11.27 -4.00
C GLY A 102 12.14 10.19 -2.93
N LEU A 103 12.00 10.58 -1.66
CA LEU A 103 11.63 9.65 -0.60
C LEU A 103 10.22 9.06 -0.78
N VAL A 104 9.26 9.87 -1.21
CA VAL A 104 7.89 9.43 -1.47
C VAL A 104 7.85 8.46 -2.67
N GLU A 105 8.63 8.72 -3.71
CA GLU A 105 8.77 7.81 -4.85
C GLU A 105 9.39 6.46 -4.44
N GLU A 106 10.46 6.49 -3.63
CA GLU A 106 11.07 5.26 -3.11
C GLU A 106 10.09 4.48 -2.23
N LEU A 107 9.36 5.17 -1.35
CA LEU A 107 8.34 4.56 -0.50
C LEU A 107 7.21 3.93 -1.34
N ARG A 108 6.78 4.58 -2.42
CA ARG A 108 5.79 4.03 -3.35
C ARG A 108 6.29 2.73 -3.98
N GLY A 109 7.54 2.72 -4.44
CA GLY A 109 8.17 1.51 -4.97
C GLY A 109 8.24 0.37 -3.96
N GLN A 110 8.63 0.68 -2.72
CA GLN A 110 8.70 -0.31 -1.64
C GLN A 110 7.32 -0.86 -1.26
N ASN A 111 6.28 -0.02 -1.25
CA ASN A 111 4.91 -0.45 -0.99
C ASN A 111 4.41 -1.43 -2.08
N GLU A 112 4.66 -1.10 -3.35
CA GLU A 112 4.30 -1.98 -4.47
C GLU A 112 5.02 -3.34 -4.36
N LEU A 113 6.32 -3.35 -4.04
CA LEU A 113 7.07 -4.58 -3.80
C LEU A 113 6.44 -5.41 -2.66
N ASN A 114 6.10 -4.77 -1.55
CA ASN A 114 5.47 -5.43 -0.42
C ASN A 114 4.11 -6.04 -0.79
N ARG A 115 3.31 -5.36 -1.63
CA ARG A 115 2.04 -5.87 -2.15
C ARG A 115 2.25 -7.13 -2.99
N GLN A 116 3.25 -7.13 -3.87
CA GLN A 116 3.59 -8.28 -4.70
C GLN A 116 4.07 -9.47 -3.86
N LEU A 117 4.92 -9.24 -2.86
CA LEU A 117 5.38 -10.29 -1.94
C LEU A 117 4.21 -10.95 -1.21
N ILE A 118 3.26 -10.16 -0.69
CA ILE A 118 2.07 -10.69 -0.01
C ILE A 118 1.23 -11.54 -0.99
N GLN A 119 1.01 -11.07 -2.21
CA GLN A 119 0.25 -11.82 -3.22
C GLN A 119 0.92 -13.16 -3.57
N GLN A 120 2.24 -13.17 -3.73
CA GLN A 120 3.01 -14.40 -3.99
C GLN A 120 2.93 -15.37 -2.81
N SER A 121 3.05 -14.89 -1.57
CA SER A 121 2.88 -15.72 -0.37
C SER A 121 1.49 -16.36 -0.29
N LEU A 122 0.43 -15.60 -0.59
CA LEU A 122 -0.95 -16.12 -0.63
C LEU A 122 -1.14 -17.15 -1.74
N GLN A 123 -0.59 -16.90 -2.94
CA GLN A 123 -0.64 -17.85 -4.04
C GLN A 123 0.06 -19.17 -3.70
N PHE A 124 1.23 -19.09 -3.06
CA PHE A 124 1.96 -20.27 -2.60
C PHE A 124 1.15 -21.07 -1.58
N ILE A 125 0.54 -20.42 -0.58
CA ILE A 125 -0.32 -21.08 0.41
C ILE A 125 -1.51 -21.76 -0.28
N ASN A 126 -2.19 -21.08 -1.19
CA ASN A 126 -3.34 -21.63 -1.92
C ASN A 126 -2.96 -22.84 -2.79
N MET A 127 -1.82 -22.78 -3.48
CA MET A 127 -1.34 -23.90 -4.30
C MET A 127 -0.99 -25.12 -3.44
N ASN A 128 -0.33 -24.93 -2.29
CA ASN A 128 -0.05 -26.04 -1.37
C ASN A 128 -1.32 -26.62 -0.75
N MET A 129 -2.31 -25.78 -0.43
CA MET A 129 -3.62 -26.26 0.04
C MET A 129 -4.32 -27.12 -1.03
N ALA A 130 -4.28 -26.70 -2.30
CA ALA A 130 -4.85 -27.45 -3.42
C ALA A 130 -4.21 -28.84 -3.60
N LEU A 131 -2.92 -28.98 -3.27
CA LEU A 131 -2.21 -30.27 -3.30
C LEU A 131 -2.50 -31.18 -2.10
N LEU A 132 -2.98 -30.62 -0.99
CA LEU A 132 -3.36 -31.36 0.23
C LEU A 132 -4.84 -31.77 0.23
N LEU A 133 -5.67 -31.14 -0.61
CA LEU A 133 -7.04 -31.55 -0.85
C LEU A 133 -7.01 -32.86 -1.64
N PRO A 134 -7.64 -33.95 -1.16
CA PRO A 134 -7.84 -35.14 -1.97
C PRO A 134 -8.56 -34.72 -3.25
N GLU A 135 -8.06 -35.12 -4.43
CA GLU A 135 -8.95 -35.17 -5.58
C GLU A 135 -10.10 -36.10 -5.18
N GLU A 136 -11.34 -35.61 -5.25
CA GLU A 136 -12.50 -36.49 -5.07
C GLU A 136 -12.47 -37.47 -6.24
N ASP A 137 -11.81 -38.61 -6.03
CA ASP A 137 -11.88 -39.77 -6.91
C ASP A 137 -13.35 -40.24 -6.88
N THR A 138 -14.18 -39.66 -7.73
CA THR A 138 -15.50 -40.20 -8.06
C THR A 138 -15.33 -41.42 -8.97
N TYR A 139 -14.54 -42.41 -8.54
CA TYR A 139 -14.62 -43.76 -9.06
C TYR A 139 -15.73 -44.47 -8.29
N THR A 140 -16.98 -44.18 -8.68
CA THR A 140 -18.11 -45.03 -8.34
C THR A 140 -17.84 -46.40 -8.97
N TYR A 141 -17.37 -47.35 -8.18
CA TYR A 141 -17.33 -48.77 -8.53
C TYR A 141 -18.79 -49.22 -8.79
N GLU A 142 -19.25 -49.14 -10.03
CA GLU A 142 -20.49 -49.81 -10.43
C GLU A 142 -20.25 -51.32 -10.30
N ARG A 143 -20.87 -51.91 -9.29
CA ARG A 143 -20.91 -53.36 -9.11
C ARG A 143 -21.59 -54.00 -10.32
N PRO A 144 -20.98 -55.01 -10.98
CA PRO A 144 -21.60 -55.73 -12.09
C PRO A 144 -22.54 -56.83 -11.57
N GLU A 145 -23.44 -56.49 -10.64
CA GLU A 145 -24.42 -57.44 -10.13
C GLU A 145 -25.75 -56.74 -9.86
N GLN A 146 -26.43 -56.37 -10.95
CA GLN A 146 -27.89 -56.35 -11.03
C GLN A 146 -28.32 -56.10 -12.48
N ALA A 147 -28.28 -57.16 -13.28
CA ALA A 147 -29.21 -57.32 -14.38
C ALA A 147 -30.61 -57.42 -13.77
N GLY A 148 -31.34 -56.31 -13.78
CA GLY A 148 -32.70 -56.21 -13.25
C GLY A 148 -33.48 -55.18 -14.05
N GLU A 149 -34.26 -55.67 -15.00
CA GLU A 149 -35.19 -54.93 -15.85
C GLU A 149 -35.94 -53.84 -15.08
N SER A 150 -35.86 -52.60 -15.56
CA SER A 150 -37.00 -51.70 -15.80
C SER A 150 -36.55 -50.25 -15.91
N ARG A 151 -36.48 -49.75 -17.14
CA ARG A 151 -37.11 -48.46 -17.49
C ARG A 151 -37.33 -48.41 -18.99
N GLN A 152 -38.54 -48.83 -19.32
CA GLN A 152 -39.24 -48.56 -20.56
C GLN A 152 -38.99 -47.12 -21.05
N SER A 153 -38.56 -47.04 -22.30
CA SER A 153 -39.00 -46.07 -23.31
C SER A 153 -39.60 -44.74 -22.80
N ARG A 154 -38.82 -43.67 -22.91
CA ARG A 154 -39.36 -42.38 -23.35
C ARG A 154 -38.48 -41.80 -24.45
N SER A 155 -38.74 -42.32 -25.65
CA SER A 155 -38.84 -41.63 -26.93
C SER A 155 -38.21 -40.23 -26.98
N LEU A 156 -37.02 -40.15 -27.58
CA LEU A 156 -36.46 -38.93 -28.13
C LEU A 156 -36.98 -38.75 -29.57
N PHE A 157 -38.17 -38.17 -29.67
CA PHE A 157 -38.72 -37.47 -30.82
C PHE A 157 -39.30 -36.18 -30.19
N ASP A 158 -39.07 -34.96 -30.67
CA ASP A 158 -39.11 -34.54 -32.06
C ASP A 158 -38.33 -33.24 -32.28
N SER A 159 -37.96 -33.10 -33.54
CA SER A 159 -37.24 -32.09 -34.27
C SER A 159 -38.04 -30.77 -34.43
N LYS A 160 -37.31 -29.64 -34.45
CA LYS A 160 -37.67 -28.31 -35.02
C LYS A 160 -38.92 -27.56 -34.50
N ALA A 161 -38.67 -26.36 -33.95
CA ALA A 161 -39.16 -25.07 -34.44
C ALA A 161 -38.32 -23.93 -33.84
#